data_AF-A0A7K4RHR7-F1
#
_entry.id   AF-A0A7K4RHR7-F1
#
_cell.length_a   1.000
_cell.length_b   1.000
_cell.length_c   1.000
_cell.angle_alpha   90.00
_cell.angle_beta   90.00
_cell.angle_gamma   90.00
#
_symmetry.space_group_name_H-M   'P 1'
#
loop_
_entity.id
_entity.type
_entity.pdbx_description
1 polymer ?
#
loop_
_entity_poly.entity_id
_entity_poly.type
_entity_poly.pdbx_seq_one_letter_code
_entity_poly.pdbx_strand_id
1 'polypeptide(L)'
;ALGKHRLYAREAGEERRVVAKQVAHPGYDPSTKDNDIMLLKLLVPAALSPRVRPIPVASCLPRPGTACLTSGWGATTSPEGT
;
A
#
# COMPACT_ATOMS: atom_id res chain seq x y z
N ALA A 1 2.51 6.60 -6.02
CA ALA A 1 1.63 6.99 -7.14
C ALA A 1 0.31 6.25 -6.99
N LEU A 2 -0.81 6.81 -7.44
CA LEU A 2 -2.14 6.19 -7.41
C LEU A 2 -2.62 5.91 -8.84
N GLY A 3 -3.54 4.96 -9.02
CA GLY A 3 -4.15 4.65 -10.33
C GLY A 3 -3.22 3.94 -11.32
N LYS A 4 -2.16 3.29 -10.84
CA LYS A 4 -1.14 2.59 -11.64
C LYS A 4 -1.51 1.13 -11.91
N HIS A 5 -1.17 0.66 -13.11
CA HIS A 5 -1.17 -0.75 -13.51
C HIS A 5 0.21 -1.19 -14.06
N ARG A 6 0.84 -0.37 -14.90
CA ARG A 6 2.21 -0.61 -15.41
C ARG A 6 3.21 0.24 -14.65
N LEU A 7 4.06 -0.41 -13.85
CA LEU A 7 4.99 0.29 -12.94
C LEU A 7 5.89 1.30 -13.68
N TYR A 8 6.45 0.91 -14.82
CA TYR A 8 7.43 1.71 -15.57
C TYR A 8 6.84 2.58 -16.68
N ALA A 9 5.56 2.42 -17.03
CA ALA A 9 4.91 3.21 -18.08
C ALA A 9 4.10 4.36 -17.47
N ARG A 10 4.01 5.50 -18.15
CA ARG A 10 3.08 6.57 -17.78
C ARG A 10 1.68 6.23 -18.30
N GLU A 11 0.68 6.30 -17.44
CA GLU A 11 -0.69 5.91 -17.74
C GLU A 11 -1.65 7.10 -17.55
N ALA A 12 -2.65 7.20 -18.42
CA ALA A 12 -3.69 8.21 -18.28
C ALA A 12 -4.52 7.95 -17.01
N GLY A 13 -4.69 9.00 -16.20
CA GLY A 13 -5.38 8.90 -14.91
C GLY A 13 -4.49 8.42 -13.75
N GLU A 14 -3.17 8.25 -13.96
CA GLU A 14 -2.24 8.08 -12.84
C GLU A 14 -2.03 9.40 -12.08
N GLU A 15 -1.83 9.31 -10.76
CA GLU A 15 -1.52 10.46 -9.92
C GLU A 15 -0.19 10.27 -9.18
N ARG A 16 0.67 11.27 -9.25
CA ARG A 16 1.83 11.40 -8.37
C ARG A 16 1.49 12.43 -7.28
N ARG A 17 1.60 12.01 -6.02
CA ARG A 17 1.31 12.83 -4.85
C ARG A 17 2.54 12.88 -3.96
N VAL A 18 2.83 14.08 -3.46
CA VAL A 18 3.90 14.29 -2.47
C VAL A 18 3.36 13.92 -1.10
N VAL A 19 4.18 13.26 -0.29
CA VAL A 19 3.88 12.96 1.11
C VAL A 19 4.26 14.18 1.94
N ALA A 20 3.31 14.71 2.70
CA ALA A 20 3.52 15.82 3.64
C ALA A 20 3.99 15.34 5.02
N LYS A 21 3.52 14.16 5.46
CA LYS A 21 3.88 13.60 6.76
C LYS A 21 3.93 12.08 6.72
N GLN A 22 4.92 11.53 7.40
CA GLN A 22 5.08 10.10 7.66
C GLN A 22 4.83 9.88 9.16
N VAL A 23 3.95 8.97 9.53
CA VAL A 23 3.58 8.68 10.92
C VAL A 23 3.66 7.18 11.13
N ALA A 24 4.81 6.69 11.58
CA ALA A 24 4.99 5.29 11.97
C ALA A 24 4.24 5.00 13.26
N HIS A 25 3.87 3.73 13.48
CA HIS A 25 3.32 3.31 14.75
C HIS A 25 4.34 3.57 15.88
N PRO A 26 3.94 4.20 17.00
CA PRO A 26 4.87 4.56 18.07
C PRO A 26 5.53 3.35 18.75
N GLY A 27 4.90 2.18 18.67
CA GLY A 27 5.44 0.90 19.15
C GLY A 27 6.07 0.02 18.07
N TYR A 28 6.44 0.56 16.91
CA TYR A 28 7.13 -0.21 15.88
C TYR A 28 8.47 -0.74 16.41
N ASP A 29 8.66 -2.06 16.37
CA ASP A 29 9.92 -2.70 16.70
C ASP A 29 10.60 -3.22 15.42
N PRO A 30 11.76 -2.65 15.02
CA PRO A 30 12.45 -3.06 13.80
C PRO A 30 13.05 -4.47 13.87
N SER A 31 13.26 -5.02 15.07
CA SER A 31 13.84 -6.36 15.27
C SER A 31 12.79 -7.45 15.06
N THR A 32 11.63 -7.30 15.69
CA THR A 32 10.53 -8.29 15.63
C THR A 32 9.54 -8.04 14.51
N LYS A 33 9.54 -6.82 13.94
CA LYS A 33 8.49 -6.29 13.04
C LYS A 33 7.13 -6.17 13.70
N ASP A 34 7.07 -6.16 15.03
CA ASP A 34 5.83 -5.89 15.72
C ASP A 34 5.38 -4.44 15.45
N ASN A 35 4.07 -4.28 15.25
CA ASN A 35 3.45 -3.02 14.85
C ASN A 35 4.01 -2.39 13.56
N ASP A 36 4.36 -3.19 12.55
CA ASP A 36 4.84 -2.72 11.23
C ASP A 36 3.71 -2.08 10.40
N ILE A 37 3.33 -0.86 10.78
CA ILE A 37 2.34 -0.03 10.08
C ILE A 37 2.74 1.45 10.13
N MET A 38 2.52 2.16 9.02
CA MET A 38 2.76 3.59 8.90
C MET A 38 1.65 4.27 8.10
N LEU A 39 1.23 5.46 8.56
CA LEU A 39 0.32 6.33 7.82
C LEU A 39 1.12 7.40 7.06
N LEU A 40 0.73 7.64 5.81
CA LEU A 40 1.25 8.70 4.96
C LEU A 40 0.18 9.75 4.72
N LYS A 41 0.38 10.99 5.18
CA LYS A 41 -0.48 12.12 4.85
C LYS A 41 -0.04 12.72 3.53
N LEU A 42 -0.91 12.73 2.52
CA LEU A 42 -0.65 13.40 1.25
C LEU A 42 -0.68 14.93 1.43
N LEU A 43 0.21 15.64 0.73
CA LEU A 43 0.25 17.11 0.74
C LEU A 43 -1.03 17.72 0.15
N VAL A 44 -1.52 17.11 -0.93
CA VAL A 44 -2.80 17.43 -1.56
C VAL A 44 -3.63 16.16 -1.58
N PRO A 45 -4.93 16.20 -1.23
CA PRO A 45 -5.82 15.04 -1.33
C PRO A 45 -5.78 14.40 -2.72
N ALA A 46 -5.89 13.06 -2.78
CA ALA A 46 -6.02 12.36 -4.05
C ALA A 46 -7.37 12.66 -4.69
N ALA A 47 -7.43 12.77 -6.02
CA ALA A 47 -8.71 12.91 -6.70
C ALA A 47 -9.32 11.52 -6.89
N LEU A 48 -10.51 11.31 -6.35
CA LEU A 48 -11.20 10.03 -6.49
C LEU A 48 -11.70 9.87 -7.92
N SER A 49 -11.54 8.66 -8.45
CA SER A 49 -11.88 8.31 -9.82
C SER A 49 -12.15 6.81 -9.93
N PRO A 50 -12.60 6.30 -11.09
CA PRO A 50 -12.71 4.85 -11.30
C PRO A 50 -11.40 4.08 -11.08
N ARG A 51 -10.23 4.73 -11.20
CA ARG A 51 -8.90 4.13 -10.99
C ARG A 51 -8.32 4.38 -9.59
N VAL A 52 -8.85 5.34 -8.85
CA VAL A 52 -8.36 5.75 -7.52
C VAL A 52 -9.52 5.77 -6.54
N ARG A 53 -9.60 4.75 -5.69
CA ARG A 53 -10.64 4.60 -4.67
C ARG A 53 -10.03 4.15 -3.35
N PRO A 54 -10.55 4.63 -2.20
CA PRO A 54 -10.14 4.11 -0.91
C PRO A 54 -10.65 2.68 -0.69
N ILE A 55 -9.96 1.92 0.15
CA ILE A 55 -10.45 0.65 0.71
C ILE A 55 -10.94 0.91 2.14
N PRO A 56 -12.08 0.32 2.56
CA PRO A 56 -12.56 0.48 3.93
C PRO A 56 -11.60 -0.17 4.93
N VAL A 57 -11.51 0.43 6.12
CA VAL A 57 -10.81 -0.16 7.26
C VAL A 57 -11.64 -1.33 7.79
N ALA A 58 -10.98 -2.42 8.16
CA ALA A 58 -11.65 -3.57 8.76
C ALA A 58 -12.33 -3.17 10.08
N SER A 59 -13.60 -3.53 10.22
CA SER A 59 -14.39 -3.30 11.45
C SER A 59 -14.39 -4.49 12.40
N CYS A 60 -13.87 -5.63 11.96
CA CYS A 60 -13.78 -6.87 12.74
C CYS A 60 -12.62 -7.73 12.22
N LEU A 61 -12.23 -8.72 13.03
CA LEU A 61 -11.19 -9.66 12.67
C LEU A 61 -11.70 -10.69 11.64
N PRO A 62 -10.88 -11.05 10.63
CA PRO A 62 -11.23 -12.12 9.70
C PRO A 62 -11.22 -13.47 10.43
N ARG A 63 -12.03 -14.42 9.93
CA ARG A 63 -12.00 -15.81 10.43
C ARG A 63 -10.84 -16.57 9.78
N PRO A 64 -10.25 -17.56 10.47
CA PRO A 64 -9.31 -18.49 9.83
C PRO A 64 -9.91 -19.11 8.55
N GLY A 65 -9.10 -19.20 7.49
CA GLY A 65 -9.55 -19.70 6.18
C GLY A 65 -10.28 -18.68 5.30
N THR A 66 -10.43 -17.42 5.73
CA THR A 66 -10.99 -16.35 4.88
C THR A 66 -10.10 -16.16 3.64
N ALA A 67 -10.68 -16.26 2.45
CA ALA A 67 -9.98 -15.98 1.21
C ALA A 67 -9.65 -14.49 1.10
N CYS A 68 -8.40 -14.17 0.77
CA CYS A 68 -7.90 -12.81 0.65
C CYS A 68 -7.30 -12.58 -0.74
N LEU A 69 -7.36 -11.34 -1.22
CA LEU A 69 -6.64 -10.89 -2.41
C LEU A 69 -5.47 -10.01 -2.00
N THR A 70 -4.27 -10.35 -2.48
CA THR A 70 -3.08 -9.51 -2.39
C THR A 70 -2.61 -9.12 -3.79
N SER A 71 -1.98 -7.96 -3.92
CA SER A 71 -1.46 -7.46 -5.19
C SER A 71 -0.21 -6.61 -4.99
N GLY A 72 0.67 -6.59 -5.99
CA GLY A 72 1.90 -5.81 -5.97
C GLY A 72 2.76 -6.06 -7.21
N TRP A 73 3.81 -5.25 -7.37
CA TRP A 73 4.83 -5.39 -8.42
C TRP A 73 6.16 -5.93 -7.87
N GLY A 74 6.11 -6.72 -6.79
CA GLY A 74 7.29 -7.37 -6.22
C GLY A 74 7.87 -8.44 -7.16
N ALA A 75 9.07 -8.93 -6.85
CA ALA A 75 9.68 -10.03 -7.59
C ALA A 75 8.76 -11.27 -7.58
N THR A 76 8.59 -11.90 -8.74
CA THR A 76 7.79 -13.13 -8.91
C THR A 76 8.65 -14.39 -8.93
N THR A 77 9.97 -14.24 -8.79
CA THR A 77 10.95 -15.31 -8.71
C THR A 77 11.66 -15.23 -7.37
N SER A 78 11.93 -16.39 -6.76
CA SER A 78 12.84 -16.46 -5.62
C SER A 78 14.26 -16.07 -6.06
N PRO A 79 15.08 -15.47 -5.18
CA PRO A 79 16.53 -15.43 -5.42
C PRO A 79 17.03 -16.85 -5.66
N GLU A 80 17.91 -17.04 -6.64
CA GLU A 80 18.67 -18.29 -6.74
C GLU A 80 19.45 -18.45 -5.43
N GLY A 81 19.15 -19.51 -4.68
CA GLY A 81 19.91 -19.84 -3.49
C GLY A 81 21.31 -20.25 -3.92
N THR A 82 22.30 -19.40 -3.62
CA THR A 82 23.71 -19.81 -3.58
C THR A 82 24.00 -20.53 -2.28
#